data_AF-A0A6P4BTF9-F1
#
_entry.id   AF-A0A6P4BTF9-F1
#
_cell.length_a   1.000
_cell.length_b   1.000
_cell.length_c   1.000
_cell.angle_alpha   90.00
_cell.angle_beta   90.00
_cell.angle_gamma   90.00
#
_symmetry.space_group_name_H-M   'P 1'
#
loop_
_entity.id
_entity.type
_entity.pdbx_description
1 polymer ?
#
loop_
_entity_poly.entity_id
_entity_poly.type
_entity_poly.pdbx_seq_one_letter_code
_entity_poly.pdbx_strand_id
1 'polypeptide(L)'
;MNSLRNLFITGVALFLGLSIPEYFREYTAKALHGPTHTKARWFNDFLNTIFFSSPSVALIIAAFLDNTLDYKDSGKDRGMPWWAKFRSFKGDTRNEEFYTLPFNLNRFFPPS
;
A
#
# COMPACT_ATOMS: atom_id res chain seq x y z
N MET A 1 -14.99 -2.09 5.63
CA MET A 1 -14.82 -2.11 4.15
C MET A 1 -15.81 -1.21 3.42
N ASN A 2 -17.05 -1.03 3.89
CA ASN A 2 -18.03 -0.11 3.29
C ASN A 2 -18.00 1.30 3.90
N SER A 3 -16.83 1.94 3.87
CA SER A 3 -16.69 3.35 4.26
C SER A 3 -16.53 4.17 2.99
N LEU A 4 -17.13 5.37 2.95
CA LEU A 4 -16.99 6.30 1.82
C LEU A 4 -15.51 6.54 1.47
N ARG A 5 -14.63 6.57 2.47
CA ARG A 5 -13.18 6.70 2.27
C ARG A 5 -12.61 5.54 1.46
N ASN A 6 -12.87 4.30 1.87
CA ASN A 6 -12.33 3.12 1.19
C ASN A 6 -12.87 3.00 -0.23
N LEU A 7 -14.16 3.25 -0.45
CA LEU A 7 -14.77 3.22 -1.77
C LEU A 7 -14.20 4.32 -2.69
N PHE A 8 -13.95 5.51 -2.13
CA PHE A 8 -13.30 6.60 -2.85
C PHE A 8 -11.86 6.24 -3.24
N ILE A 9 -11.07 5.72 -2.30
CA ILE A 9 -9.68 5.30 -2.54
C ILE A 9 -9.65 4.22 -3.64
N THR A 10 -10.47 3.18 -3.54
CA THR A 10 -10.49 2.10 -4.53
C THR A 10 -10.97 2.59 -5.89
N GLY A 11 -12.01 3.42 -5.94
CA GLY A 11 -12.53 4.00 -7.19
C GLY A 11 -11.50 4.87 -7.90
N VAL A 12 -10.86 5.80 -7.18
CA VAL A 12 -9.84 6.70 -7.73
C VAL A 12 -8.58 5.93 -8.13
N ALA A 13 -8.12 4.98 -7.30
CA ALA A 13 -6.94 4.18 -7.60
C ALA A 13 -7.13 3.29 -8.85
N LEU A 14 -8.30 2.67 -9.01
CA LEU A 14 -8.61 1.88 -10.21
C LEU A 14 -8.72 2.77 -11.45
N PHE A 15 -9.42 3.90 -11.33
CA PHE A 15 -9.58 4.82 -12.47
C PHE A 15 -8.23 5.36 -12.95
N LEU A 16 -7.42 5.92 -12.05
CA LEU A 16 -6.12 6.47 -12.41
C LEU A 16 -5.09 5.37 -12.75
N GLY A 17 -5.18 4.22 -12.10
CA GLY A 17 -4.35 3.05 -12.39
C GLY A 17 -4.58 2.45 -13.78
N LEU A 18 -5.73 2.71 -14.41
CA LEU A 18 -5.98 2.35 -15.81
C LEU A 18 -5.67 3.52 -16.75
N SER A 19 -6.07 4.74 -16.39
CA SER A 19 -5.93 5.93 -17.23
C SER A 19 -4.47 6.34 -17.47
N ILE A 20 -3.62 6.34 -16.43
CA ILE A 20 -2.24 6.79 -16.53
C ILE A 20 -1.40 5.85 -17.42
N PRO A 21 -1.42 4.52 -17.24
CA PRO A 21 -0.71 3.63 -18.17
C PRO A 21 -1.19 3.74 -19.60
N GLU A 22 -2.48 3.96 -19.84
CA GLU A 22 -3.00 4.14 -21.19
C GLU A 22 -2.46 5.42 -21.83
N TYR A 23 -2.36 6.51 -21.08
CA TYR A 23 -1.66 7.72 -21.53
C TYR A 23 -0.20 7.43 -21.89
N PHE A 24 0.53 6.66 -21.08
CA PHE A 24 1.91 6.29 -21.37
C PHE A 24 2.03 5.43 -22.63
N ARG A 25 1.09 4.50 -22.87
CA ARG A 25 1.01 3.69 -24.10
C ARG A 25 0.78 4.56 -25.32
N GLU A 26 -0.24 5.42 -25.30
CA GLU A 26 -0.56 6.32 -26.41
C GLU A 26 0.59 7.27 -26.73
N TYR A 27 1.21 7.84 -25.70
CA TYR A 27 2.34 8.74 -25.88
C TYR A 27 3.51 8.02 -26.54
N THR A 28 3.85 6.83 -26.05
CA THR A 28 4.94 6.01 -26.61
C THR A 28 4.67 5.63 -28.07
N ALA A 29 3.42 5.30 -28.39
CA ALA A 29 3.00 4.98 -29.76
C ALA A 29 3.11 6.18 -30.73
N LYS A 30 2.85 7.41 -30.25
CA LYS A 30 2.91 8.64 -31.05
C LYS A 30 4.34 9.20 -31.17
N ALA A 31 5.11 9.19 -30.08
CA ALA A 31 6.41 9.85 -29.99
C ALA A 31 7.60 8.91 -30.25
N LEU A 32 7.38 7.59 -30.38
CA LEU A 32 8.41 6.54 -30.50
C LEU A 32 9.37 6.46 -29.29
N HIS A 33 9.11 7.23 -28.23
CA HIS A 33 9.82 7.20 -26.96
C HIS A 33 8.84 7.38 -25.80
N GLY A 34 9.20 6.90 -24.60
CA GLY A 34 8.38 7.08 -23.41
C GLY A 34 8.25 8.57 -23.01
N PRO A 35 7.22 8.95 -22.22
CA PRO A 35 7.02 10.33 -21.75
C PRO A 35 8.22 10.89 -20.99
N THR A 36 8.95 10.03 -20.29
CA THR A 36 10.19 10.40 -19.62
C THR A 36 11.35 10.33 -20.61
N HIS A 37 11.79 11.50 -21.08
CA HIS A 37 12.89 11.63 -22.04
C HIS A 37 14.00 12.52 -21.49
N THR A 38 14.69 12.01 -20.45
CA THR A 38 15.89 12.64 -19.89
C THR A 38 17.17 12.05 -20.48
N LYS A 39 18.34 12.70 -20.28
CA LYS A 39 19.65 12.17 -20.71
C LYS A 39 20.08 10.90 -19.96
N ALA A 40 19.36 10.50 -18.90
CA ALA A 40 19.63 9.31 -18.11
C ALA A 40 18.72 8.15 -18.56
N ARG A 41 19.25 7.25 -19.39
CA ARG A 41 18.49 6.10 -19.92
C ARG A 41 17.92 5.19 -18.82
N TRP A 42 18.74 4.87 -17.81
CA TRP A 42 18.33 4.04 -16.68
C TRP A 42 17.14 4.62 -15.90
N PHE A 43 17.06 5.95 -15.78
CA PHE A 43 16.00 6.64 -15.06
C PHE A 43 14.70 6.60 -15.86
N ASN A 44 14.79 6.85 -17.17
CA ASN A 44 13.65 6.75 -18.06
C ASN A 44 13.08 5.32 -18.08
N ASP A 45 13.93 4.29 -18.17
CA ASP A 45 13.50 2.89 -18.21
C ASP A 45 12.78 2.48 -16.92
N PHE A 46 13.29 2.94 -15.76
CA PHE A 46 12.65 2.69 -14.48
C PHE A 46 11.26 3.34 -14.39
N LEU A 47 11.15 4.64 -14.68
CA LEU A 47 9.87 5.35 -14.59
C LEU A 47 8.87 4.83 -15.62
N ASN A 48 9.29 4.66 -16.87
CA ASN A 48 8.41 4.15 -17.91
C ASN A 48 7.88 2.75 -17.53
N THR A 49 8.71 1.87 -16.97
CA THR A 49 8.27 0.52 -16.55
C THR A 49 7.19 0.57 -15.46
N ILE A 50 7.37 1.41 -14.43
CA ILE A 50 6.40 1.54 -13.34
C ILE A 50 5.08 2.12 -13.86
N PHE A 51 5.15 3.19 -14.66
CA PHE A 51 3.95 3.87 -15.15
C PHE A 51 3.23 3.12 -16.28
N PHE A 52 3.89 2.20 -16.97
CA PHE A 52 3.24 1.30 -17.95
C PHE A 52 2.46 0.15 -17.28
N SER A 53 2.77 -0.15 -16.01
CA SER A 53 2.14 -1.22 -15.25
C SER A 53 0.93 -0.70 -14.47
N SER A 54 -0.28 -0.96 -15.00
CA SER A 54 -1.55 -0.61 -14.34
C SER A 54 -1.66 -1.02 -12.87
N PRO A 55 -1.33 -2.26 -12.46
CA PRO A 55 -1.40 -2.61 -11.04
C PRO A 55 -0.39 -1.82 -10.19
N SER A 56 0.79 -1.49 -10.73
CA SER A 56 1.79 -0.71 -9.98
C SER A 56 1.31 0.71 -9.74
N VAL A 57 0.77 1.38 -10.76
CA VAL A 57 0.22 2.73 -10.62
C VAL A 57 -0.99 2.74 -9.67
N ALA A 58 -1.90 1.77 -9.80
CA ALA A 58 -3.04 1.64 -8.91
C ALA A 58 -2.61 1.49 -7.44
N LEU A 59 -1.59 0.66 -7.16
CA LEU A 59 -1.07 0.46 -5.82
C LEU A 59 -0.41 1.71 -5.25
N ILE A 60 0.39 2.44 -6.05
CA ILE A 60 1.02 3.69 -5.62
C ILE A 60 -0.04 4.71 -5.22
N ILE A 61 -1.08 4.87 -6.05
CA ILE A 61 -2.16 5.84 -5.80
C ILE A 61 -3.00 5.41 -4.58
N ALA A 62 -3.31 4.12 -4.47
CA ALA A 62 -4.05 3.58 -3.32
C ALA A 62 -3.27 3.80 -2.02
N ALA A 63 -1.96 3.49 -2.01
CA ALA A 63 -1.11 3.70 -0.84
C ALA A 63 -0.99 5.18 -0.49
N PHE A 64 -0.80 6.05 -1.49
CA PHE A 64 -0.72 7.49 -1.27
C PHE A 64 -2.01 8.05 -0.66
N LEU A 65 -3.16 7.69 -1.22
CA LEU A 65 -4.46 8.14 -0.74
C LEU A 65 -4.79 7.54 0.63
N ASP A 66 -4.45 6.28 0.88
CA ASP A 66 -4.68 5.67 2.19
C ASP A 66 -3.84 6.33 3.29
N ASN A 67 -2.63 6.83 2.99
CA ASN A 67 -1.80 7.56 3.96
C ASN A 67 -2.21 9.04 4.14
N THR A 68 -2.74 9.68 3.10
CA THR A 68 -3.01 11.14 3.12
C THR A 68 -4.43 11.47 3.59
N LEU A 69 -5.39 10.57 3.35
CA LEU A 69 -6.79 10.79 3.75
C LEU A 69 -7.00 10.44 5.22
N ASP A 70 -6.78 11.42 6.11
CA ASP A 70 -7.16 11.31 7.51
C ASP A 70 -8.63 11.66 7.70
N TYR A 71 -9.42 10.63 8.00
CA TYR A 71 -10.81 10.72 8.41
C TYR A 71 -10.92 10.41 9.91
N LYS A 72 -11.89 11.01 10.63
CA LYS A 72 -12.06 10.87 12.09
C LYS A 72 -12.04 9.42 12.60
N ASP A 73 -12.53 8.47 11.81
CA ASP A 73 -12.56 7.03 12.15
C ASP A 73 -11.52 6.19 11.39
N SER A 74 -10.43 6.81 10.89
CA SER A 74 -9.46 6.13 10.01
C SER A 74 -8.84 4.89 10.64
N GLY A 75 -8.52 4.96 11.94
CA GLY A 75 -8.02 3.81 12.70
C GLY A 75 -9.01 2.63 12.73
N LYS A 76 -10.32 2.91 12.85
CA LYS A 76 -11.36 1.88 12.86
C LYS A 76 -11.48 1.19 11.50
N ASP A 77 -11.45 1.97 10.42
CA ASP A 77 -11.49 1.46 9.04
C ASP A 77 -10.23 0.65 8.67
N ARG A 78 -9.05 1.02 9.20
CA ARG A 78 -7.79 0.27 9.06
C ARG A 78 -7.75 -1.00 9.93
N GLY A 79 -8.78 -1.26 10.74
CA GLY A 79 -8.82 -2.39 11.66
C GLY A 79 -7.86 -2.26 12.86
N MET A 80 -7.35 -1.06 13.13
CA MET A 80 -6.47 -0.82 14.28
C MET A 80 -7.08 -1.27 15.62
N PRO A 81 -8.41 -1.17 15.87
CA PRO A 81 -9.02 -1.74 17.08
C PRO A 81 -8.91 -3.27 17.16
N TRP A 82 -8.91 -3.98 16.03
CA TRP A 82 -8.68 -5.42 15.99
C TRP A 82 -7.21 -5.72 16.27
N TRP A 83 -6.29 -5.02 15.59
CA TRP A 83 -4.84 -5.14 15.80
C TRP A 83 -4.39 -4.71 17.20
N ALA A 84 -5.13 -3.84 17.88
CA ALA A 84 -4.82 -3.36 19.22
C ALA A 84 -4.71 -4.50 20.24
N LYS A 85 -5.51 -5.55 20.09
CA LYS A 85 -5.50 -6.72 20.98
C LYS A 85 -4.22 -7.54 20.85
N PHE A 86 -3.59 -7.50 19.68
CA PHE A 86 -2.38 -8.26 19.37
C PHE A 86 -1.08 -7.49 19.63
N ARG A 87 -1.16 -6.20 19.98
CA ARG A 87 0.03 -5.37 20.25
C ARG A 87 0.70 -5.65 21.60
N SER A 88 0.01 -6.31 22.53
CA SER A 88 0.57 -6.72 23.81
C SER A 88 0.52 -8.23 23.95
N PHE A 89 1.57 -8.82 24.49
CA PHE A 89 1.73 -10.27 24.57
C PHE A 89 0.64 -10.97 25.38
N LYS A 90 0.08 -10.31 26.40
CA LYS A 90 -1.03 -10.83 27.23
C LYS A 90 -2.41 -10.29 26.83
N GLY A 91 -2.52 -9.61 25.69
CA GLY A 91 -3.77 -8.99 25.25
C GLY A 91 -4.83 -9.97 24.75
N ASP A 92 -4.43 -11.14 24.25
CA ASP A 92 -5.30 -12.18 23.69
C ASP A 92 -4.60 -13.54 23.86
N THR A 93 -5.34 -14.62 24.18
CA THR A 93 -4.76 -15.95 24.41
C THR A 93 -4.02 -16.49 23.19
N ARG A 94 -4.42 -16.06 21.99
CA ARG A 94 -3.75 -16.44 20.73
C ARG A 94 -2.34 -15.84 20.61
N ASN A 95 -2.09 -14.68 21.23
CA ASN A 95 -0.76 -14.06 21.18
C ASN A 95 0.28 -14.88 21.94
N GLU A 96 -0.12 -15.58 23.01
CA GLU A 96 0.79 -16.42 23.76
C GLU A 96 1.28 -17.59 22.88
N GLU A 97 0.42 -18.23 22.10
CA GLU A 97 0.87 -19.30 21.18
C GLU A 97 1.76 -18.79 20.04
N PHE A 98 1.49 -17.62 19.48
CA PHE A 98 2.24 -17.09 18.33
C PHE A 98 3.58 -16.46 18.70
N TYR A 99 3.69 -15.84 19.88
CA TYR A 99 4.87 -15.09 20.28
C TYR A 99 5.67 -15.76 21.40
N THR A 100 5.28 -16.97 21.84
CA THR A 100 6.06 -17.73 22.82
C THR A 100 7.40 -18.18 22.23
N LEU A 101 8.47 -17.74 22.86
CA LEU A 101 9.82 -18.20 22.60
C LEU A 101 9.97 -19.67 23.00
N PRO A 102 10.75 -20.44 22.22
CA PRO A 102 11.06 -21.83 22.56
C PRO A 102 11.78 -21.91 23.91
N PHE A 103 11.72 -23.07 24.56
CA PHE A 103 12.35 -23.31 25.87
C PHE A 103 11.89 -22.37 27.00
N ASN A 104 10.68 -21.80 26.89
CA ASN A 104 10.09 -20.92 27.90
C ASN A 104 10.92 -19.65 28.19
N LEU A 105 11.68 -19.19 27.18
CA LEU A 105 12.54 -18.00 27.25
C LEU A 105 11.79 -16.69 27.50
N ASN A 106 10.46 -16.69 27.35
CA ASN A 106 9.55 -15.58 27.69
C ASN A 106 9.69 -15.10 29.14
N ARG A 107 10.17 -15.99 30.03
CA ARG A 107 10.44 -15.67 31.44
C ARG A 107 11.65 -14.76 31.63
N PHE A 108 12.59 -14.78 30.69
CA PHE A 108 13.84 -14.00 30.72
C PHE A 108 13.77 -12.74 29.85
N PHE A 109 12.95 -12.78 28.79
CA PHE A 109 12.66 -11.64 27.94
C PHE A 109 11.15 -11.35 28.01
N PRO A 110 10.69 -10.71 29.11
CA PRO A 110 9.28 -10.42 29.27
C PRO A 110 8.85 -9.49 28.13
N PRO A 111 7.90 -9.94 27.29
CA PRO A 111 7.42 -9.13 26.19
C PRO A 111 6.59 -7.97 26.75
N SER A 112 6.88 -6.76 26.25
CA SER A 112 6.21 -5.52 26.64
C SER A 112 4.78 -5.44 26.10
#